data_AF-A0A2T9VH89-F1
#
_entry.id   AF-A0A2T9VH89-F1
#
_cell.length_a   1.000
_cell.length_b   1.000
_cell.length_c   1.000
_cell.angle_alpha   90.00
_cell.angle_beta   90.00
_cell.angle_gamma   90.00
#
_symmetry.space_group_name_H-M   'P 1'
#
loop_
_entity.id
_entity.type
_entity.pdbx_description
1 polymer ?
#
loop_
_entity_poly.entity_id
_entity_poly.type
_entity_poly.pdbx_seq_one_letter_code
_entity_poly.pdbx_strand_id
1 'polypeptide(L)' 'MLSFLADLQADRPMEWDIRNGVIQRHGRKHGIAVPISDVEVPLLAAGSEGLV' A
#
# COMPACT_ATOMS: atom_id res chain seq x y z
N MET A 1 -16.98 5.76 -1.20
CA MET A 1 -15.62 5.54 -0.67
C MET A 1 -15.73 4.47 0.40
N LEU A 2 -15.50 3.21 0.03
CA LEU A 2 -15.40 2.12 1.01
C LEU A 2 -13.99 2.17 1.62
N SER A 3 -13.83 1.61 2.83
CA SER A 3 -12.56 1.65 3.56
C SER A 3 -11.55 0.64 2.98
N PHE A 4 -10.28 0.79 3.32
CA PHE A 4 -9.16 -0.05 2.83
C PHE A 4 -9.42 -1.56 2.97
N LEU A 5 -9.97 -1.95 4.12
CA LEU A 5 -10.31 -3.34 4.41
C LEU A 5 -11.54 -3.81 3.63
N ALA A 6 -12.50 -2.92 3.39
CA ALA A 6 -13.69 -3.24 2.63
C ALA A 6 -13.39 -3.45 1.13
N ASP A 7 -12.38 -2.76 0.59
CA ASP A 7 -11.90 -3.02 -0.78
C ASP A 7 -11.22 -4.38 -0.88
N LEU A 8 -10.36 -4.73 0.08
CA LEU A 8 -9.74 -6.07 0.16
C LEU A 8 -10.80 -7.18 0.29
N GLN A 9 -11.78 -7.02 1.17
CA GLN A 9 -12.85 -8.02 1.38
C GLN A 9 -13.79 -8.16 0.19
N ALA A 10 -13.93 -7.12 -0.63
CA ALA A 10 -14.76 -7.10 -1.81
C ALA A 10 -14.00 -7.48 -3.09
N ASP A 11 -12.74 -7.91 -2.98
CA ASP A 11 -11.84 -8.24 -4.10
C ASP A 11 -11.77 -7.10 -5.13
N ARG A 12 -11.67 -5.87 -4.62
CA ARG A 12 -11.55 -4.66 -5.44
C ARG A 12 -10.14 -4.09 -5.33
N PRO A 13 -9.67 -3.39 -6.37
CA PRO A 13 -8.42 -2.64 -6.29
C PRO A 13 -8.42 -1.70 -5.08
N MET A 14 -7.38 -1.84 -4.24
CA MET A 14 -7.20 -1.03 -3.05
C MET A 14 -6.42 0.24 -3.38
N GLU A 15 -6.74 1.33 -2.69
CA GLU A 15 -6.00 2.60 -2.80
C GLU A 15 -4.64 2.58 -2.07
N TRP A 16 -3.91 1.46 -2.11
CA TRP A 16 -2.67 1.27 -1.35
C TRP A 16 -1.55 2.23 -1.77
N ASP A 17 -1.46 2.57 -3.06
CA ASP A 17 -0.35 3.43 -3.54
C ASP A 17 -0.49 4.88 -3.05
N ILE A 18 -1.71 5.41 -3.06
CA ILE A 18 -1.95 6.78 -2.60
C ILE A 18 -1.99 6.89 -1.07
N ARG A 19 -2.34 5.81 -0.37
CA ARG A 19 -2.45 5.78 1.10
C ARG A 19 -1.15 5.39 1.81
N ASN A 20 -0.48 4.33 1.36
CA ASN A 20 0.72 3.77 2.00
C ASN A 20 1.97 3.93 1.13
N GLY A 21 1.84 3.76 -0.20
CA GLY A 21 2.95 3.97 -1.14
C GLY A 21 3.52 5.40 -1.14
N VAL A 22 2.70 6.39 -0.74
CA VAL A 22 3.12 7.78 -0.60
C VAL A 22 4.23 7.97 0.44
N ILE A 23 4.27 7.15 1.49
CA ILE A 23 5.28 7.24 2.56
C ILE A 23 6.65 6.77 2.03
N GLN A 24 6.71 5.69 1.27
CA GLN A 24 7.95 5.28 0.58
C GLN A 24 8.48 6.37 -0.35
N ARG A 25 7.60 6.98 -1.17
CA ARG A 25 8.02 8.06 -2.09
C ARG A 25 8.61 9.25 -1.33
N HIS A 26 7.96 9.68 -0.25
CA HIS A 26 8.45 10.81 0.55
C HIS A 26 9.71 10.43 1.35
N GLY A 27 9.79 9.23 1.91
CA GLY A 27 10.99 8.71 2.58
C GLY A 27 12.20 8.76 1.65
N ARG A 28 12.06 8.23 0.42
CA ARG A 28 13.11 8.31 -0.62
C ARG A 28 13.46 9.75 -0.98
N LYS A 29 12.46 10.62 -1.14
CA LYS A 29 12.67 12.04 -1.49
C LYS A 29 13.46 12.80 -0.41
N HIS A 30 13.26 12.46 0.86
CA HIS A 30 13.85 13.17 2.00
C HIS A 30 15.02 12.43 2.64
N GLY A 31 15.41 11.26 2.15
CA GLY A 31 16.46 10.44 2.75
C GLY A 31 16.10 9.87 4.12
N ILE A 32 14.80 9.68 4.39
CA ILE A 32 14.28 9.14 5.65
C ILE A 32 13.96 7.66 5.44
N ALA A 33 14.57 6.80 6.27
CA ALA A 33 14.27 5.37 6.26
C ALA A 33 12.82 5.13 6.72
N VAL A 34 12.10 4.28 5.98
CA VAL A 34 10.70 3.92 6.25
C VAL A 34 10.53 2.39 6.31
N PRO A 35 11.25 1.72 7.23
CA PRO A 35 11.44 0.27 7.20
C PRO A 35 10.13 -0.53 7.28
N ILE A 36 9.10 0.01 7.93
CA ILE A 36 7.77 -0.63 7.98
C ILE A 36 7.09 -0.54 6.62
N SER A 37 7.09 0.63 5.98
CA SER A 37 6.51 0.83 4.66
C SER A 37 7.26 0.05 3.57
N ASP A 38 8.56 -0.20 3.75
CA ASP A 38 9.34 -1.05 2.86
C ASP A 38 8.86 -2.51 2.83
N VAL A 39 8.23 -2.98 3.92
CA VAL A 39 7.64 -4.33 4.04
C VAL A 39 6.14 -4.33 3.74
N GLU A 40 5.39 -3.37 4.29
CA GLU A 40 3.93 -3.34 4.18
C GLU A 40 3.45 -3.06 2.75
N VAL A 41 4.04 -2.08 2.06
CA VAL A 41 3.58 -1.64 0.74
C VAL A 41 3.62 -2.78 -0.30
N PRO A 42 4.68 -3.59 -0.41
CA PRO A 42 4.69 -4.75 -1.30
C PRO A 42 3.60 -5.79 -0.98
N LEU A 43 3.31 -6.02 0.31
CA LEU A 43 2.27 -6.97 0.72
C LEU A 43 0.87 -6.47 0.35
N LEU A 44 0.64 -5.16 0.47
CA LEU A 44 -0.62 -4.53 0.07
C LEU A 44 -0.80 -4.51 -1.45
N ALA A 45 0.28 -4.28 -2.20
CA ALA A 45 0.25 -4.37 -3.66
C ALA A 45 -0.13 -5.79 -4.10
N ALA A 46 0.54 -6.81 -3.55
CA ALA A 46 0.23 -8.22 -3.84
C ALA A 46 -1.19 -8.61 -3.42
N GLY A 47 -1.68 -8.10 -2.29
CA GLY A 47 -3.06 -8.35 -1.85
C GLY A 47 -4.11 -7.65 -2.71
N SER A 48 -3.78 -6.52 -3.34
CA SER A 48 -4.68 -5.76 -4.20
C SER A 48 -4.75 -6.28 -5.64
N GLU A 49 -3.70 -6.93 -6.13
CA GLU A 49 -3.64 -7.50 -7.48
C GLU A 49 -4.30 -8.89 -7.55
N GLY A 50 -4.74 -9.42 -6.40
CA GLY A 50 -5.10 -10.82 -6.25
C GLY A 50 -3.83 -11.65 -6.06
N LEU A 51 -3.81 -12.54 -5.08
CA LEU A 51 -2.80 -13.60 -5.08
C LEU A 51 -3.10 -14.47 -6.32
N VAL A 52 -2.20 -14.37 -7.30
CA VAL A 52 -2.13 -15.01 -8.65
C VAL A 52 -2.84 -14.28 -9.79
#